data_AF-K2C1M7-F1
#
_entry.id   AF-K2C1M7-F1
#
_cell.length_a   1.000
_cell.length_b   1.000
_cell.length_c   1.000
_cell.angle_alpha   90.00
_cell.angle_beta   90.00
_cell.angle_gamma   90.00
#
_symmetry.space_group_name_H-M   'P 1'
#
loop_
_entity.id
_entity.type
_entity.pdbx_description
1 polymer ?
#
loop_
_entity_poly.entity_id
_entity_poly.type
_entity_poly.pdbx_seq_one_letter_code
_entity_poly.pdbx_strand_id
1 'polypeptide(L)'
;MGELNSFSSSALNEFVALRAGKRRESDLSEKTKQFIQYLKTYREEKIQKLEELSIQRSEELKQALERQAEASKETAEASKETAEASKELAQAYGEEADALGKLTQAYEEEAKVYEEMVQELEQVKPNLQKVQQDSDELVVRVRALQSAVEQLTQEMNERKEREGRKSPSPRAAAHSSSSDNARGSYADARFYQGAPPTENGASSSSSSSGSTREGASSQSYSSPYPDRKTAQ
;
A
#
# COMPACT_ATOMS: atom_id res chain seq x y z
N MET A 1 -69.36 44.34 16.22
CA MET A 1 -70.18 44.32 17.45
C MET A 1 -71.16 45.50 17.54
N GLY A 2 -70.97 46.62 16.83
CA GLY A 2 -71.83 47.81 16.96
C GLY A 2 -73.24 47.71 16.38
N GLU A 3 -73.46 46.94 15.31
CA GLU A 3 -74.75 46.94 14.58
C GLU A 3 -75.80 45.97 15.14
N LEU A 4 -75.40 44.93 15.88
CA LEU A 4 -76.38 44.07 16.58
C LEU A 4 -77.08 44.81 17.73
N ASN A 5 -76.44 45.85 18.29
CA ASN A 5 -76.99 46.69 19.35
C ASN A 5 -78.02 47.72 18.85
N SER A 6 -78.21 47.88 17.53
CA SER A 6 -79.17 48.84 16.96
C SER A 6 -80.53 48.21 16.63
N PHE A 7 -80.66 46.88 16.67
CA PHE A 7 -81.93 46.20 16.43
C PHE A 7 -82.78 46.15 17.71
N SER A 8 -84.04 46.60 17.62
CA SER A 8 -84.96 46.62 18.75
C SER A 8 -85.27 45.20 19.25
N SER A 9 -85.48 45.03 20.57
CA SER A 9 -85.92 43.76 21.17
C SER A 9 -87.18 43.17 20.51
N SER A 10 -88.02 44.01 19.90
CA SER A 10 -89.18 43.59 19.10
C SER A 10 -88.79 42.76 17.87
N ALA A 11 -87.73 43.13 17.15
CA ALA A 11 -87.28 42.41 15.95
C ALA A 11 -86.70 41.03 16.31
N LEU A 12 -86.05 40.94 17.47
CA LEU A 12 -85.51 39.70 18.00
C LEU A 12 -86.63 38.75 18.45
N ASN A 13 -87.67 39.27 19.10
CA ASN A 13 -88.87 38.50 19.48
C ASN A 13 -89.66 37.98 18.26
N GLU A 14 -89.82 38.81 17.23
CA GLU A 14 -90.46 38.40 15.97
C GLU A 14 -89.64 37.33 15.23
N PHE A 15 -88.32 37.47 15.19
CA PHE A 15 -87.42 36.47 14.61
C PHE A 15 -87.49 35.12 15.35
N VAL A 16 -87.55 35.14 16.68
CA VAL A 16 -87.71 33.92 17.49
C VAL A 16 -89.07 33.27 17.22
N ALA A 17 -90.15 34.06 17.13
CA ALA A 17 -91.48 33.55 16.79
C ALA A 17 -91.53 32.94 15.38
N LEU A 18 -90.85 33.55 14.41
CA LEU A 18 -90.68 33.00 13.06
C LEU A 18 -89.93 31.67 13.09
N ARG A 19 -88.78 31.60 13.78
CA ARG A 19 -87.98 30.37 13.90
C ARG A 19 -88.73 29.24 14.60
N ALA A 20 -89.64 29.58 15.51
CA ALA A 20 -90.54 28.63 16.18
C ALA A 20 -91.77 28.24 15.35
N GLY A 21 -91.91 28.76 14.11
CA GLY A 21 -93.06 28.51 13.23
C GLY A 21 -94.36 29.20 13.65
N LYS A 22 -94.31 30.14 14.60
CA LYS A 22 -95.46 30.83 15.18
C LYS A 22 -95.90 32.08 14.40
N ARG A 23 -95.12 32.52 13.42
CA ARG A 23 -95.43 33.61 12.48
C ARG A 23 -94.96 33.25 11.08
N ARG A 24 -95.61 33.78 10.05
CA ARG A 24 -95.17 33.67 8.65
C ARG A 24 -94.22 34.81 8.30
N GLU A 25 -93.33 34.61 7.33
CA GLU A 25 -92.39 35.64 6.88
C GLU A 25 -93.09 36.90 6.33
N SER A 26 -94.30 36.75 5.78
CA SER A 26 -95.14 37.86 5.31
C SER A 26 -95.56 38.82 6.42
N ASP A 27 -95.61 38.35 7.66
CA ASP A 27 -96.19 39.06 8.81
C ASP A 27 -95.08 39.72 9.67
N LEU A 28 -93.84 39.70 9.19
CA LEU A 28 -92.70 40.30 9.85
C LEU A 28 -92.63 41.79 9.57
N SER A 29 -92.27 42.56 10.59
CA SER A 29 -91.93 43.96 10.39
C SER A 29 -90.68 44.11 9.50
N GLU A 30 -90.57 45.21 8.77
CA GLU A 30 -89.41 45.50 7.91
C GLU A 30 -88.09 45.47 8.69
N LYS A 31 -88.10 45.92 9.96
CA LYS A 31 -86.93 45.81 10.84
C LYS A 31 -86.51 44.36 11.08
N THR A 32 -87.47 43.44 11.24
CA THR A 32 -87.18 42.01 11.40
C THR A 32 -86.65 41.40 10.10
N LYS A 33 -87.15 41.81 8.93
CA LYS A 33 -86.63 41.36 7.63
C LYS A 33 -85.19 41.82 7.42
N GLN A 34 -84.89 43.10 7.72
CA GLN A 34 -83.53 43.64 7.68
C GLN A 34 -82.58 42.90 8.63
N PHE A 35 -83.04 42.59 9.85
CA PHE A 35 -82.28 41.79 10.81
C PHE A 35 -81.96 40.38 10.29
N ILE A 36 -82.95 39.70 9.68
CA ILE A 36 -82.75 38.37 9.07
C ILE A 36 -81.74 38.45 7.93
N GLN A 37 -81.84 39.47 7.06
CA GLN A 37 -80.91 39.65 5.96
C GLN A 37 -79.49 39.92 6.45
N TYR A 38 -79.32 40.76 7.45
CA TYR A 38 -78.05 40.99 8.14
C TYR A 38 -77.45 39.69 8.69
N LEU A 39 -78.26 38.85 9.35
CA LEU A 39 -77.78 37.56 9.87
C LEU A 39 -77.38 36.59 8.75
N LYS A 40 -78.07 36.61 7.61
CA LYS A 40 -77.71 35.78 6.44
C LYS A 40 -76.37 36.22 5.86
N THR A 41 -76.19 37.51 5.58
CA THR A 41 -74.95 38.04 5.02
C THR A 41 -73.77 37.85 5.97
N TYR A 42 -73.95 38.13 7.26
CA TYR A 42 -72.92 37.90 8.28
C TYR A 42 -72.49 36.43 8.36
N ARG A 43 -73.45 35.50 8.23
CA ARG A 43 -73.16 34.06 8.23
C ARG A 43 -72.39 33.66 6.98
N GLU A 44 -72.80 34.14 5.81
CA GLU A 44 -72.14 33.87 4.52
C GLU A 44 -70.70 34.37 4.51
N GLU A 45 -70.47 35.62 4.92
CA GLU A 45 -69.12 36.20 5.05
C GLU A 45 -68.23 35.38 6.00
N LYS A 46 -68.80 34.93 7.13
CA LYS A 46 -68.04 34.12 8.09
C LYS A 46 -67.69 32.73 7.54
N ILE A 47 -68.59 32.13 6.76
CA ILE A 47 -68.33 30.85 6.09
C ILE A 47 -67.25 31.01 5.03
N GLN A 48 -67.37 32.02 4.15
CA GLN A 48 -66.37 32.32 3.13
C GLN A 48 -64.98 32.54 3.73
N LYS A 49 -64.89 33.35 4.79
CA LYS A 49 -63.63 33.59 5.48
C LYS A 49 -63.03 32.32 6.08
N LEU A 50 -63.85 31.41 6.59
CA LEU A 50 -63.38 30.12 7.11
C LEU A 50 -62.91 29.19 5.98
N GLU A 51 -63.59 29.19 4.84
CA GLU A 51 -63.19 28.42 3.66
C GLU A 51 -61.86 28.93 3.09
N GLU A 52 -61.70 30.25 2.94
CA GLU A 52 -60.43 30.86 2.51
C GLU A 52 -59.28 30.50 3.43
N LEU A 53 -59.48 30.62 4.76
CA LEU A 53 -58.48 30.24 5.75
C LEU A 53 -58.16 28.74 5.69
N SER A 54 -59.17 27.90 5.44
CA SER A 54 -58.98 26.45 5.31
C SER A 54 -58.16 26.12 4.06
N ILE A 55 -58.44 26.77 2.94
CA ILE A 55 -57.70 26.60 1.68
C ILE A 55 -56.25 27.05 1.87
N GLN A 56 -56.03 28.26 2.37
CA GLN A 56 -54.70 28.80 2.63
C GLN A 56 -53.88 27.85 3.53
N ARG A 57 -54.46 27.41 4.64
CA ARG A 57 -53.78 26.49 5.56
C ARG A 57 -53.47 25.14 4.90
N SER A 58 -54.36 24.64 4.04
CA SER A 58 -54.12 23.40 3.30
C SER A 58 -52.99 23.54 2.29
N GLU A 59 -52.88 24.69 1.63
CA GLU A 59 -51.80 24.98 0.68
C GLU A 59 -50.46 25.15 1.39
N GLU A 60 -50.43 25.87 2.52
CA GLU A 60 -49.24 26.01 3.36
C GLU A 60 -48.74 24.64 3.83
N LEU A 61 -49.66 23.77 4.28
CA LEU A 61 -49.32 22.43 4.74
C LEU A 61 -48.80 21.56 3.59
N LYS A 62 -49.41 21.65 2.40
CA LYS A 62 -48.95 20.96 1.20
C LYS A 62 -47.53 21.39 0.82
N GLN A 63 -47.26 22.69 0.77
CA GLN A 63 -45.91 23.19 0.48
C GLN A 63 -44.89 22.80 1.54
N ALA A 64 -45.28 22.79 2.82
CA ALA A 64 -44.41 22.33 3.90
C ALA A 64 -44.04 20.84 3.74
N LEU A 65 -45.01 20.00 3.38
CA LEU A 65 -44.77 18.58 3.10
C LEU A 65 -43.90 18.36 1.86
N GLU A 66 -44.10 19.14 0.79
CA GLU A 66 -43.26 19.07 -0.41
C GLU A 66 -41.81 19.41 -0.09
N ARG A 67 -41.56 20.52 0.63
CA ARG A 67 -40.21 20.90 1.07
C ARG A 67 -39.59 19.84 1.98
N GLN A 68 -40.37 19.25 2.89
CA GLN A 68 -39.90 18.18 3.76
C GLN A 68 -39.53 16.92 2.97
N ALA A 69 -40.32 16.57 1.95
CA ALA A 69 -40.04 15.42 1.08
C ALA A 69 -38.76 15.64 0.25
N GLU A 70 -38.56 16.85 -0.29
CA GLU A 70 -37.34 17.22 -1.02
C GLU A 70 -36.10 17.15 -0.11
N ALA A 71 -36.16 17.74 1.09
CA ALA A 71 -35.06 17.69 2.05
C ALA A 71 -34.74 16.25 2.49
N SER A 72 -35.77 15.41 2.67
CA SER A 72 -35.59 13.99 2.98
C SER A 72 -34.93 13.23 1.83
N LYS A 73 -35.24 13.58 0.57
CA LYS A 73 -34.64 12.97 -0.60
C LYS A 73 -33.16 13.33 -0.72
N GLU A 74 -32.83 14.62 -0.56
CA GLU A 74 -31.44 15.10 -0.56
C GLU A 74 -30.61 14.42 0.54
N THR A 75 -31.18 14.30 1.75
CA THR A 75 -30.52 13.60 2.87
C THR A 75 -30.27 12.13 2.53
N ALA A 76 -31.22 11.45 1.88
CA ALA A 76 -31.07 10.06 1.49
C ALA A 76 -30.00 9.87 0.40
N GLU A 77 -29.92 10.78 -0.58
CA GLU A 77 -28.89 10.79 -1.61
C GLU A 77 -27.49 11.02 -1.00
N ALA A 78 -27.33 11.99 -0.11
CA ALA A 78 -26.07 12.25 0.59
C ALA A 78 -25.65 11.05 1.46
N SER A 79 -26.60 10.39 2.13
CA SER A 79 -26.32 9.17 2.90
C SER A 79 -25.85 8.03 2.02
N LYS A 80 -26.38 7.91 0.79
CA LYS A 80 -25.96 6.88 -0.17
C LYS A 80 -24.54 7.14 -0.66
N GLU A 81 -24.22 8.38 -1.02
CA GLU A 81 -22.87 8.78 -1.44
C GLU A 81 -21.84 8.51 -0.32
N THR A 82 -22.19 8.85 0.93
CA THR A 82 -21.34 8.57 2.09
C THR A 82 -21.09 7.07 2.28
N ALA A 83 -22.12 6.24 2.05
CA ALA A 83 -21.99 4.78 2.17
C ALA A 83 -21.11 4.20 1.04
N GLU A 84 -21.22 4.73 -0.18
CA GLU A 84 -20.38 4.34 -1.32
C GLU A 84 -18.91 4.71 -1.06
N ALA A 85 -18.63 5.95 -0.63
CA ALA A 85 -17.28 6.38 -0.26
C ALA A 85 -16.68 5.53 0.88
N SER A 86 -17.49 5.16 1.88
CA SER A 86 -17.06 4.29 2.97
C SER A 86 -16.68 2.89 2.48
N LYS A 87 -17.40 2.37 1.48
CA LYS A 87 -17.09 1.07 0.88
C LYS A 87 -15.78 1.10 0.10
N GLU A 88 -15.54 2.16 -0.69
CA GLU A 88 -14.29 2.34 -1.41
C GLU A 88 -13.10 2.44 -0.45
N LEU A 89 -13.25 3.19 0.64
CA LEU A 89 -12.21 3.31 1.68
C LEU A 89 -11.91 1.95 2.34
N ALA A 90 -12.94 1.16 2.64
CA ALA A 90 -12.76 -0.18 3.20
C ALA A 90 -12.03 -1.12 2.23
N GLN A 91 -12.30 -1.02 0.92
CA GLN A 91 -11.58 -1.78 -0.10
C GLN A 91 -10.10 -1.38 -0.17
N ALA A 92 -9.80 -0.08 -0.16
CA ALA A 92 -8.43 0.43 -0.16
C ALA A 92 -7.63 -0.06 1.06
N TYR A 93 -8.24 -0.06 2.25
CA TYR A 93 -7.60 -0.63 3.45
C TYR A 93 -7.36 -2.14 3.34
N GLY A 94 -8.25 -2.89 2.69
CA GLY A 94 -8.05 -4.30 2.42
C GLY A 94 -6.83 -4.54 1.50
N GLU A 95 -6.72 -3.78 0.42
CA GLU A 95 -5.58 -3.85 -0.51
C GLU A 95 -4.25 -3.47 0.18
N GLU A 96 -4.26 -2.45 1.03
CA GLU A 96 -3.09 -2.04 1.82
C GLU A 96 -2.66 -3.13 2.81
N ALA A 97 -3.61 -3.75 3.52
CA ALA A 97 -3.33 -4.85 4.43
C ALA A 97 -2.73 -6.07 3.70
N ASP A 98 -3.26 -6.42 2.53
CA ASP A 98 -2.72 -7.49 1.69
C ASP A 98 -1.29 -7.18 1.21
N ALA A 99 -1.02 -5.93 0.83
CA ALA A 99 0.32 -5.49 0.43
C ALA A 99 1.32 -5.57 1.59
N LEU A 100 0.92 -5.15 2.79
CA LEU A 100 1.74 -5.28 4.00
C LEU A 100 1.99 -6.75 4.37
N GLY A 101 1.00 -7.62 4.20
CA GLY A 101 1.15 -9.07 4.38
C GLY A 101 2.22 -9.66 3.45
N LYS A 102 2.18 -9.31 2.16
CA LYS A 102 3.20 -9.74 1.19
C LYS A 102 4.59 -9.19 1.51
N LEU A 103 4.68 -7.93 1.91
CA LEU A 103 5.96 -7.31 2.29
C LEU A 103 6.57 -8.02 3.51
N THR A 104 5.74 -8.36 4.49
CA THR A 104 6.17 -9.09 5.68
C THR A 104 6.71 -10.47 5.31
N GLN A 105 6.02 -11.21 4.44
CA GLN A 105 6.50 -12.50 3.93
C GLN A 105 7.84 -12.38 3.19
N ALA A 106 8.01 -11.36 2.35
CA ALA A 106 9.26 -11.11 1.65
C ALA A 106 10.42 -10.86 2.62
N TYR A 107 10.20 -10.09 3.70
CA TYR A 107 11.21 -9.89 4.73
C TYR A 107 11.54 -11.17 5.51
N GLU A 108 10.55 -12.03 5.78
CA GLU A 108 10.80 -13.32 6.42
C GLU A 108 11.64 -14.26 5.53
N GLU A 109 11.39 -14.25 4.22
CA GLU A 109 12.21 -15.00 3.25
C GLU A 109 13.63 -14.44 3.17
N GLU A 110 13.78 -13.13 3.08
CA GLU A 110 15.08 -12.46 3.05
C GLU A 110 15.89 -12.76 4.33
N ALA A 111 15.23 -12.72 5.50
CA ALA A 111 15.86 -13.06 6.78
C ALA A 111 16.39 -14.50 6.81
N LYS A 112 15.65 -15.47 6.26
CA LYS A 112 16.10 -16.87 6.15
C LYS A 112 17.34 -16.99 5.27
N VAL A 113 17.35 -16.31 4.12
CA VAL A 113 18.53 -16.30 3.22
C VAL A 113 19.75 -15.72 3.93
N TYR A 114 19.59 -14.63 4.69
CA TYR A 114 20.69 -14.09 5.50
C TYR A 114 21.17 -15.07 6.56
N GLU A 115 20.26 -15.77 7.23
CA GLU A 115 20.61 -16.77 8.23
C GLU A 115 21.41 -17.94 7.62
N GLU A 116 20.98 -18.45 6.46
CA GLU A 116 21.69 -19.48 5.71
C GLU A 116 23.10 -19.00 5.30
N MET A 117 23.21 -17.79 4.74
CA MET A 117 24.50 -17.21 4.35
C MET A 117 25.45 -17.05 5.55
N VAL A 118 24.95 -16.64 6.70
CA VAL A 118 25.74 -16.53 7.94
C VAL A 118 26.23 -17.92 8.39
N GLN A 119 25.36 -18.93 8.33
CA GLN A 119 25.75 -20.31 8.66
C GLN A 119 26.84 -20.84 7.72
N GLU A 120 26.72 -20.60 6.42
CA GLU A 120 27.75 -21.00 5.44
C GLU A 120 29.09 -20.30 5.71
N LEU A 121 29.06 -18.99 6.00
CA LEU A 121 30.27 -18.24 6.36
C LEU A 121 30.95 -18.80 7.61
N GLU A 122 30.17 -19.15 8.64
CA GLU A 122 30.73 -19.73 9.87
C GLU A 122 31.33 -21.12 9.63
N GLN A 123 30.82 -21.89 8.66
CA GLN A 123 31.40 -23.18 8.23
C GLN A 123 32.69 -23.01 7.39
N VAL A 124 32.79 -21.97 6.56
CA VAL A 124 33.99 -21.72 5.72
C VAL A 124 35.18 -21.20 6.54
N LYS A 125 34.91 -20.41 7.57
CA LYS A 125 35.92 -19.79 8.45
C LYS A 125 36.97 -20.76 9.03
N PRO A 126 36.63 -21.92 9.62
CA PRO A 126 37.64 -22.87 10.11
C PRO A 126 38.46 -23.50 8.99
N ASN A 127 37.87 -23.75 7.82
CA ASN A 127 38.61 -24.28 6.66
C ASN A 127 39.65 -23.27 6.18
N LEU A 128 39.30 -21.99 6.14
CA LEU A 128 40.23 -20.92 5.79
C LEU A 128 41.40 -20.85 6.78
N GLN A 129 41.11 -20.93 8.09
CA GLN A 129 42.15 -20.98 9.13
C GLN A 129 43.10 -22.17 8.95
N LYS A 130 42.56 -23.34 8.64
CA LYS A 130 43.37 -24.55 8.40
C LYS A 130 44.26 -24.40 7.16
N VAL A 131 43.71 -23.92 6.04
CA VAL A 131 44.50 -23.66 4.83
C VAL A 131 45.64 -22.68 5.10
N GLN A 132 45.39 -21.66 5.92
CA GLN A 132 46.42 -20.70 6.30
C GLN A 132 47.52 -21.34 7.16
N GLN A 133 47.16 -22.19 8.13
CA GLN A 133 48.12 -22.96 8.92
C GLN A 133 48.96 -23.90 8.04
N ASP A 134 48.32 -24.63 7.13
CA ASP A 134 49.00 -25.55 6.20
C ASP A 134 49.96 -24.79 5.28
N SER A 135 49.57 -23.60 4.81
CA SER A 135 50.40 -22.71 4.01
C SER A 135 51.64 -22.24 4.78
N ASP A 136 51.47 -21.80 6.03
CA ASP A 136 52.59 -21.35 6.88
C ASP A 136 53.58 -22.49 7.16
N GLU A 137 53.08 -23.70 7.40
CA GLU A 137 53.92 -24.89 7.58
C GLU A 137 54.71 -25.22 6.30
N LEU A 138 54.05 -25.15 5.13
CA LEU A 138 54.70 -25.38 3.85
C LEU A 138 55.85 -24.39 3.61
N VAL A 139 55.65 -23.11 3.95
CA VAL A 139 56.70 -22.07 3.85
C VAL A 139 57.91 -22.42 4.72
N VAL A 140 57.70 -22.89 5.95
CA VAL A 140 58.79 -23.32 6.83
C VAL A 140 59.55 -24.51 6.21
N ARG A 141 58.84 -25.50 5.67
CA ARG A 141 59.47 -26.67 5.01
C ARG A 141 60.26 -26.28 3.77
N VAL A 142 59.75 -25.37 2.95
CA VAL A 142 60.47 -24.85 1.77
C VAL A 142 61.76 -24.13 2.18
N ARG A 143 61.74 -23.30 3.21
CA ARG A 143 62.96 -22.65 3.73
C ARG A 143 63.98 -23.67 4.22
N ALA A 144 63.55 -24.71 4.95
CA ALA A 144 64.44 -25.76 5.41
C ALA A 144 65.09 -26.52 4.25
N LEU A 145 64.32 -26.83 3.19
CA LEU A 145 64.85 -27.45 1.97
C LEU A 145 65.83 -26.54 1.24
N GLN A 146 65.54 -25.23 1.14
CA GLN A 146 66.47 -24.26 0.55
C GLN A 146 67.81 -24.24 1.29
N SER A 147 67.79 -24.18 2.63
CA SER A 147 69.03 -24.25 3.43
C SER A 147 69.77 -25.57 3.25
N ALA A 148 69.07 -26.70 3.16
CA ALA A 148 69.71 -28.00 2.90
C ALA A 148 70.36 -28.04 1.51
N VAL A 149 69.73 -27.46 0.49
CA VAL A 149 70.29 -27.35 -0.87
C VAL A 149 71.52 -26.45 -0.89
N GLU A 150 71.49 -25.31 -0.18
CA GLU A 150 72.65 -24.43 -0.03
C GLU A 150 73.82 -25.14 0.64
N GLN A 151 73.56 -25.87 1.74
CA GLN A 151 74.57 -26.69 2.44
C GLN A 151 75.18 -27.75 1.52
N LEU A 152 74.36 -28.53 0.82
CA LEU A 152 74.83 -29.55 -0.13
C LEU A 152 75.65 -28.94 -1.28
N THR A 153 75.24 -27.76 -1.75
CA THR A 153 75.97 -27.03 -2.81
C THR A 153 77.34 -26.57 -2.30
N GLN A 154 77.40 -26.04 -1.08
CA GLN A 154 78.64 -25.64 -0.43
C GLN A 154 79.56 -26.85 -0.23
N GLU A 155 79.06 -27.96 0.32
CA GLU A 155 79.84 -29.20 0.48
C GLU A 155 80.38 -29.72 -0.85
N MET A 156 79.58 -29.68 -1.92
CA MET A 156 79.99 -30.10 -3.26
C MET A 156 81.14 -29.24 -3.78
N ASN A 157 81.05 -27.91 -3.62
CA ASN A 157 82.12 -26.99 -4.01
C ASN A 157 83.40 -27.25 -3.21
N GLU A 158 83.30 -27.43 -1.90
CA GLU A 158 84.46 -27.79 -1.07
C GLU A 158 85.06 -29.15 -1.47
N ARG A 159 84.25 -30.15 -1.84
CA ARG A 159 84.75 -31.44 -2.34
C ARG A 159 85.51 -31.26 -3.65
N LYS A 160 84.99 -30.48 -4.60
CA LYS A 160 85.71 -30.14 -5.85
C LYS A 160 87.03 -29.45 -5.57
N GLU A 161 87.09 -28.53 -4.61
CA GLU A 161 88.36 -27.88 -4.21
C GLU A 161 89.35 -28.88 -3.59
N ARG A 162 88.87 -29.82 -2.76
CA ARG A 162 89.71 -30.89 -2.18
C ARG A 162 90.24 -31.85 -3.26
N GLU A 163 89.43 -32.19 -4.26
CA GLU A 163 89.80 -33.06 -5.38
C GLU A 163 90.76 -32.36 -6.36
N GLY A 164 90.57 -31.07 -6.64
CA GLY A 164 91.47 -30.29 -7.50
C GLY A 164 92.88 -30.10 -6.94
N ARG A 165 93.08 -30.25 -5.62
CA ARG A 165 94.41 -30.24 -4.97
C ARG A 165 95.14 -31.58 -5.00
N LYS A 166 94.49 -32.68 -5.43
CA LYS A 166 95.17 -33.94 -5.74
C LYS A 166 95.80 -33.83 -7.12
N SER A 167 97.07 -33.42 -7.17
CA SER A 167 97.87 -33.46 -8.39
C SER A 167 97.86 -34.88 -9.00
N PRO A 168 97.65 -35.04 -10.31
CA PRO A 168 97.81 -36.33 -10.96
C PRO A 168 99.29 -36.65 -11.04
N SER A 169 99.74 -37.69 -10.34
CA SER A 169 101.03 -38.33 -10.59
C SER A 169 100.82 -39.72 -11.18
N PRO A 170 101.63 -40.13 -12.19
CA PRO A 170 101.25 -41.18 -13.13
C PRO A 170 101.80 -42.54 -12.71
N ARG A 171 100.96 -43.58 -12.64
CA ARG A 171 101.42 -44.96 -12.88
C ARG A 171 100.31 -45.96 -13.18
N ALA A 172 100.21 -46.25 -14.47
CA ALA A 172 100.16 -47.55 -15.13
C ALA A 172 99.41 -48.76 -14.50
N ALA A 173 98.59 -49.34 -15.38
CA ALA A 173 98.36 -50.78 -15.63
C ALA A 173 97.63 -51.57 -14.53
N ALA A 174 96.79 -52.54 -14.81
CA ALA A 174 96.06 -53.04 -15.96
C ALA A 174 95.10 -54.09 -15.35
N HIS A 175 94.05 -54.49 -16.05
CA HIS A 175 93.62 -55.88 -16.27
C HIS A 175 92.13 -55.92 -16.64
N SER A 176 91.92 -56.76 -17.65
CA SER A 176 90.76 -56.95 -18.50
C SER A 176 89.86 -58.07 -17.96
N SER A 177 88.55 -58.00 -18.23
CA SER A 177 87.63 -59.08 -18.67
C SER A 177 86.18 -58.75 -18.23
N SER A 178 85.27 -58.47 -19.17
CA SER A 178 84.43 -59.43 -19.93
C SER A 178 83.11 -59.76 -19.22
N SER A 179 81.99 -59.25 -19.72
CA SER A 179 80.95 -60.07 -20.36
C SER A 179 79.70 -59.25 -20.69
N ASP A 180 79.17 -59.55 -21.86
CA ASP A 180 77.93 -59.08 -22.45
C ASP A 180 76.69 -59.37 -21.61
N ASN A 181 75.67 -58.50 -21.69
CA ASN A 181 74.35 -58.92 -22.17
C ASN A 181 73.36 -57.77 -22.40
N ALA A 182 72.68 -57.89 -23.55
CA ALA A 182 71.31 -57.50 -23.91
C ALA A 182 70.88 -56.03 -23.73
N ARG A 183 70.69 -55.23 -24.79
CA ARG A 183 69.73 -55.36 -25.91
C ARG A 183 68.28 -55.38 -25.43
N GLY A 184 67.64 -54.20 -25.41
CA GLY A 184 66.21 -54.01 -25.21
C GLY A 184 65.78 -52.70 -25.87
N SER A 185 65.04 -52.84 -26.96
CA SER A 185 64.71 -51.86 -27.99
C SER A 185 63.22 -51.47 -27.97
N TYR A 186 62.90 -50.37 -28.66
CA TYR A 186 61.57 -49.95 -29.15
C TYR A 186 60.63 -49.33 -28.11
N ALA A 187 60.22 -48.07 -28.36
CA ALA A 187 58.94 -47.68 -28.98
C ALA A 187 57.93 -47.35 -27.86
N ASP A 188 56.98 -46.42 -27.94
CA ASP A 188 56.47 -45.48 -28.93
C ASP A 188 55.27 -44.80 -28.21
N ALA A 189 54.69 -43.80 -28.87
CA ALA A 189 53.31 -43.33 -28.74
C ALA A 189 52.97 -42.50 -27.47
N ARG A 190 52.84 -41.18 -27.59
CA ARG A 190 51.74 -40.38 -28.19
C ARG A 190 50.62 -40.07 -27.19
N PHE A 191 50.31 -38.77 -27.13
CA PHE A 191 48.98 -38.18 -27.03
C PHE A 191 48.01 -38.76 -25.99
N TYR A 192 47.74 -37.96 -24.96
CA TYR A 192 46.37 -37.55 -24.67
C TYR A 192 46.34 -36.05 -24.35
N GLN A 193 46.10 -35.25 -25.39
CA GLN A 193 45.25 -34.07 -25.24
C GLN A 193 43.86 -34.59 -24.89
N GLY A 194 43.34 -34.17 -23.74
CA GLY A 194 42.00 -34.54 -23.29
C GLY A 194 41.42 -33.40 -22.47
N ALA A 195 41.05 -32.31 -23.14
CA ALA A 195 40.00 -31.45 -22.62
C ALA A 195 38.64 -32.14 -22.89
N PRO A 196 37.72 -32.10 -21.93
CA PRO A 196 36.31 -31.97 -22.29
C PRO A 196 35.59 -31.00 -21.33
N PRO A 197 34.31 -30.68 -21.56
CA PRO A 197 33.80 -29.86 -22.65
C PRO A 197 33.21 -28.55 -22.11
N THR A 198 33.28 -27.46 -22.89
CA THR A 198 32.39 -26.31 -22.71
C THR A 198 31.09 -26.63 -23.44
N GLU A 199 30.09 -27.09 -22.70
CA GLU A 199 28.73 -27.26 -23.21
C GLU A 199 27.74 -26.46 -22.37
N ASN A 200 26.92 -25.72 -23.11
CA ASN A 200 25.59 -25.20 -22.78
C ASN A 200 25.58 -24.02 -21.79
N GLY A 201 25.21 -22.81 -22.19
CA GLY A 201 24.12 -22.47 -23.10
C GLY A 201 22.86 -22.26 -22.28
N ALA A 202 22.58 -21.01 -21.92
CA ALA A 202 21.24 -20.57 -21.55
C ALA A 202 21.11 -19.05 -21.74
N SER A 203 20.29 -18.72 -22.72
CA SER A 203 19.73 -17.43 -23.08
C SER A 203 18.98 -16.77 -21.93
N SER A 204 19.01 -15.44 -21.86
CA SER A 204 17.85 -14.56 -21.59
C SER A 204 18.31 -13.10 -21.55
N SER A 205 18.05 -12.32 -22.61
CA SER A 205 16.95 -11.35 -22.67
C SER A 205 17.00 -10.26 -21.58
N SER A 206 17.70 -9.17 -21.86
CA SER A 206 17.54 -7.90 -21.13
C SER A 206 16.83 -6.88 -22.02
N SER A 207 15.50 -6.86 -21.90
CA SER A 207 14.64 -5.76 -22.35
C SER A 207 14.86 -4.58 -21.41
N SER A 208 15.56 -3.54 -21.88
CA SER A 208 15.69 -2.27 -21.15
C SER A 208 14.57 -1.33 -21.59
N SER A 209 13.44 -1.39 -20.88
CA SER A 209 12.28 -0.53 -21.04
C SER A 209 12.44 0.80 -20.31
N GLY A 210 12.24 1.90 -21.05
CA GLY A 210 11.38 3.01 -20.65
C GLY A 210 11.81 3.85 -19.44
N SER A 211 12.65 4.85 -19.69
CA SER A 211 12.77 6.02 -18.82
C SER A 211 11.71 7.06 -19.19
N THR A 212 10.66 7.18 -18.36
CA THR A 212 9.82 8.38 -18.27
C THR A 212 9.42 8.57 -16.82
N ARG A 213 10.20 9.37 -16.08
CA ARG A 213 9.81 9.91 -14.78
C ARG A 213 9.39 11.35 -15.00
N GLU A 214 8.09 11.56 -15.13
CA GLU A 214 7.49 12.88 -15.11
C GLU A 214 7.66 13.51 -13.72
N GLY A 215 8.04 14.79 -13.73
CA GLY A 215 8.30 15.57 -12.54
C GLY A 215 7.04 15.80 -11.74
N ALA A 216 7.16 15.57 -10.42
CA ALA A 216 6.17 15.92 -9.42
C ALA A 216 5.88 17.42 -9.46
N SER A 217 4.62 17.77 -9.69
CA SER A 217 4.10 19.11 -9.43
C SER A 217 3.87 19.24 -7.92
N SER A 218 4.68 20.08 -7.29
CA SER A 218 4.60 20.42 -5.87
C SER A 218 3.30 21.18 -5.57
N GLN A 219 2.36 20.51 -4.90
CA GLN A 219 1.21 21.15 -4.28
C GLN A 219 1.64 21.86 -2.99
N SER A 220 1.59 23.19 -3.03
CA SER A 220 1.79 24.07 -1.90
C SER A 220 0.66 23.89 -0.88
N TYR A 221 0.97 23.30 0.28
CA TYR A 221 0.14 23.40 1.47
C TYR A 221 0.18 24.85 1.99
N SER A 222 -0.88 25.61 1.73
CA SER A 222 -1.13 26.86 2.43
C SER A 222 -2.13 26.59 3.54
N SER A 223 -1.63 26.38 4.75
CA SER A 223 -2.41 26.49 5.97
C SER A 223 -1.72 27.53 6.85
N PRO A 224 -2.45 28.57 7.26
CA PRO A 224 -2.42 28.86 8.69
C PRO A 224 -3.76 29.31 9.25
N TYR A 225 -4.19 28.59 10.29
CA TYR A 225 -4.84 29.06 11.53
C TYR A 225 -6.09 29.96 11.45
N PRO A 226 -7.23 29.54 12.06
CA PRO A 226 -8.30 30.47 12.41
C PRO A 226 -7.88 31.37 13.58
N ASP A 227 -8.06 32.66 13.35
CA ASP A 227 -7.78 33.79 14.23
C ASP A 227 -8.63 33.70 15.51
N ARG A 228 -7.98 33.43 16.65
CA ARG A 228 -8.59 33.42 17.99
C ARG A 228 -8.79 34.87 18.44
N LYS A 229 -9.94 35.47 18.12
CA LYS A 229 -10.36 36.71 18.78
C LYS A 229 -11.02 36.41 20.12
N THR A 230 -10.22 36.54 21.18
CA THR A 230 -10.65 36.80 22.54
C THR A 230 -11.03 38.27 22.73
N ALA A 231 -12.07 38.48 23.55
CA ALA A 231 -12.35 39.65 24.39
C ALA A 231 -12.83 40.96 23.70
N GLN A 232 -14.11 41.28 23.88
CA GLN A 232 -14.59 42.25 24.88
C GLN A 232 -16.08 42.01 25.19
#